data_AF-A0A328Z635-F1
#
_entry.id   AF-A0A328Z635-F1
#
_cell.length_a   1.000
_cell.length_b   1.000
_cell.length_c   1.000
_cell.angle_alpha   90.00
_cell.angle_beta   90.00
_cell.angle_gamma   90.00
#
_symmetry.space_group_name_H-M   'P 1'
#
loop_
_entity.id
_entity.type
_entity.pdbx_description
1 polymer ?
#
loop_
_entity_poly.entity_id
_entity_poly.type
_entity_poly.pdbx_seq_one_letter_code
_entity_poly.pdbx_strand_id
1 'polypeptide(L)'
;MSGDQENTDAQKAALKETIDSFFRFAQVPVPWNGVVNDGVATVFHNMLTETAKCSQALSFVPRPAGGPASVVWLSMQLAGVGYRNIQKKLSVTCAKKAVQNFRSDFQLASMGASALQFARWA
;
A
#
# COMPACT_ATOMS: atom_id res chain seq x y z
N MET A 1 -23.47 -6.08 16.79
CA MET A 1 -22.99 -5.50 15.52
C MET A 1 -21.79 -4.56 15.75
N SER A 2 -20.95 -4.79 16.78
CA SER A 2 -19.87 -3.86 17.15
C SER A 2 -18.46 -4.38 16.86
N GLY A 3 -18.30 -5.70 16.66
CA GLY A 3 -16.98 -6.33 16.47
C GLY A 3 -16.36 -6.14 15.07
N ASP A 4 -17.18 -6.06 14.02
CA ASP A 4 -16.67 -5.96 12.64
C ASP A 4 -16.13 -4.55 12.31
N GLN A 5 -16.75 -3.51 12.89
CA GLN A 5 -16.34 -2.13 12.71
C GLN A 5 -15.01 -1.83 13.42
N GLU A 6 -14.87 -2.28 14.67
CA GLU A 6 -13.64 -2.14 15.47
C GLU A 6 -12.44 -2.80 14.78
N ASN A 7 -12.63 -3.99 14.21
CA ASN A 7 -11.58 -4.71 13.50
C ASN A 7 -11.15 -3.97 12.22
N THR A 8 -12.12 -3.41 11.48
CA THR A 8 -11.83 -2.62 10.27
C THR A 8 -11.04 -1.35 10.58
N ASP A 9 -11.36 -0.66 11.68
CA ASP A 9 -10.65 0.55 12.08
C ASP A 9 -9.21 0.24 12.54
N ALA A 10 -9.00 -0.87 13.24
CA ALA A 10 -7.67 -1.36 13.60
C ALA A 10 -6.82 -1.69 12.35
N GLN A 11 -7.41 -2.32 11.35
CA GLN A 11 -6.74 -2.65 10.08
C GLN A 11 -6.39 -1.40 9.28
N LYS A 12 -7.28 -0.40 9.23
CA LYS A 12 -7.00 0.91 8.63
C LYS A 12 -5.85 1.61 9.33
N ALA A 13 -5.82 1.61 10.66
CA ALA A 13 -4.74 2.20 11.44
C ALA A 13 -3.40 1.51 11.19
N ALA A 14 -3.36 0.17 11.19
CA ALA A 14 -2.15 -0.60 10.90
C ALA A 14 -1.63 -0.35 9.48
N LEU A 15 -2.53 -0.28 8.49
CA LEU A 15 -2.16 0.03 7.12
C LEU A 15 -1.64 1.46 6.97
N LYS A 16 -2.27 2.43 7.64
CA LYS A 16 -1.80 3.82 7.69
C LYS A 16 -0.37 3.91 8.23
N GLU A 17 -0.08 3.26 9.35
CA GLU A 17 1.27 3.25 9.94
C GLU A 17 2.30 2.66 8.96
N THR A 18 1.91 1.59 8.25
CA THR A 18 2.77 0.95 7.26
C THR A 18 3.06 1.88 6.07
N ILE A 19 2.04 2.57 5.57
CA ILE A 19 2.16 3.59 4.52
C ILE A 19 3.09 4.73 4.96
N ASP A 20 2.87 5.26 6.17
CA ASP A 20 3.70 6.34 6.71
C ASP A 20 5.16 5.89 6.85
N SER A 21 5.40 4.65 7.30
CA SER A 21 6.73 4.04 7.36
C SER A 21 7.37 3.90 5.98
N PHE A 22 6.60 3.49 4.97
CA PHE A 22 7.07 3.42 3.59
C PHE A 22 7.50 4.78 3.05
N PHE A 23 6.71 5.85 3.26
CA PHE A 23 7.07 7.19 2.81
C PHE A 23 8.29 7.75 3.54
N ARG A 24 8.43 7.50 4.85
CA ARG A 24 9.64 7.85 5.61
C ARG A 24 10.86 7.12 5.05
N PHE A 25 10.73 5.82 4.76
CA PHE A 25 11.80 5.03 4.16
C PHE A 25 12.18 5.52 2.76
N ALA A 26 11.20 5.88 1.94
CA ALA A 26 11.43 6.45 0.62
C ALA A 26 12.04 7.86 0.70
N GLN A 27 11.96 8.56 1.85
CA GLN A 27 12.42 9.95 2.00
C GLN A 27 11.78 10.90 0.97
N VAL A 28 10.52 10.65 0.60
CA VAL A 28 9.76 11.50 -0.33
C VAL A 28 8.53 12.05 0.38
N PRO A 29 8.34 13.38 0.41
CA PRO A 29 7.11 13.95 0.93
C PRO A 29 5.97 13.69 -0.06
N VAL A 30 4.90 13.08 0.43
CA VAL A 30 3.68 12.84 -0.34
C VAL A 30 2.53 13.63 0.28
N PRO A 31 1.73 14.36 -0.51
CA PRO A 31 0.52 15.03 -0.03
C PRO A 31 -0.56 13.96 0.26
N TRP A 32 -0.42 13.29 1.39
CA TRP A 32 -1.33 12.26 1.90
C TRP A 32 -2.03 12.79 3.15
N ASN A 33 -3.35 12.64 3.21
CA ASN A 33 -4.19 13.17 4.29
C ASN A 33 -4.43 12.16 5.44
N GLY A 34 -3.87 10.95 5.37
CA GLY A 34 -4.09 9.92 6.37
C GLY A 34 -5.33 9.02 6.17
N VAL A 35 -6.13 9.24 5.13
CA VAL A 35 -7.43 8.57 4.94
C VAL A 35 -7.28 7.24 4.22
N VAL A 36 -7.40 6.12 4.95
CA VAL A 36 -7.26 4.77 4.39
C VAL A 36 -8.60 4.22 3.88
N ASN A 37 -8.60 3.80 2.61
CA ASN A 37 -9.70 3.11 1.94
C ASN A 37 -9.15 2.05 0.96
N ASP A 38 -10.03 1.29 0.30
CA ASP A 38 -9.61 0.21 -0.60
C ASP A 38 -8.84 0.71 -1.84
N GLY A 39 -9.15 1.91 -2.33
CA GLY A 39 -8.37 2.55 -3.38
C GLY A 39 -6.93 2.80 -2.95
N VAL A 40 -6.74 3.30 -1.71
CA VAL A 40 -5.41 3.50 -1.12
C VAL A 40 -4.67 2.17 -0.96
N ALA A 41 -5.35 1.14 -0.45
CA ALA A 41 -4.76 -0.19 -0.31
C ALA A 41 -4.30 -0.74 -1.66
N THR A 42 -5.11 -0.56 -2.70
CA THR A 42 -4.79 -0.99 -4.07
C THR A 42 -3.56 -0.25 -4.61
N VAL A 43 -3.55 1.09 -4.56
CA VAL A 43 -2.41 1.86 -5.07
C VAL A 43 -1.15 1.56 -4.25
N PHE A 44 -1.26 1.45 -2.93
CA PHE A 44 -0.12 1.11 -2.09
C PHE A 44 0.45 -0.28 -2.38
N HIS A 45 -0.41 -1.28 -2.62
CA HIS A 45 0.01 -2.61 -3.05
C HIS A 45 0.77 -2.56 -4.39
N ASN A 46 0.31 -1.74 -5.34
CA ASN A 46 1.01 -1.52 -6.61
C ASN A 46 2.37 -0.85 -6.38
N MET A 47 2.46 0.12 -5.48
CA MET A 47 3.74 0.75 -5.10
C MET A 47 4.73 -0.25 -4.49
N LEU A 48 4.26 -1.13 -3.59
CA LEU A 48 5.07 -2.20 -3.03
C LEU A 48 5.55 -3.16 -4.12
N THR A 49 4.66 -3.54 -5.03
CA THR A 49 4.97 -4.41 -6.17
C THR A 49 6.02 -3.80 -7.10
N GLU A 50 5.87 -2.53 -7.48
CA GLU A 50 6.86 -1.82 -8.30
C GLU A 50 8.20 -1.66 -7.58
N THR A 51 8.18 -1.35 -6.29
CA THR A 51 9.41 -1.29 -5.48
C THR A 51 10.11 -2.65 -5.44
N ALA A 52 9.33 -3.71 -5.31
CA ALA A 52 9.80 -5.09 -5.32
C ALA A 52 10.42 -5.50 -6.65
N LYS A 53 9.87 -5.05 -7.80
CA LYS A 53 10.39 -5.41 -9.13
C LYS A 53 11.84 -5.01 -9.36
N CYS A 54 12.30 -3.91 -8.74
CA CYS A 54 13.70 -3.48 -8.83
C CYS A 54 14.51 -3.74 -7.55
N SER A 55 13.98 -4.54 -6.61
CA SER A 55 14.67 -4.94 -5.38
C SER A 55 14.62 -6.45 -5.16
N GLN A 56 15.20 -6.94 -4.06
CA GLN A 56 15.18 -8.36 -3.71
C GLN A 56 13.90 -8.77 -2.94
N ALA A 57 12.88 -7.91 -2.92
CA ALA A 57 11.69 -8.06 -2.09
C ALA A 57 10.49 -8.71 -2.82
N LEU A 58 10.61 -9.05 -4.11
CA LEU A 58 9.46 -9.50 -4.92
C LEU A 58 8.79 -10.77 -4.41
N SER A 59 9.54 -11.70 -3.83
CA SER A 59 8.99 -12.91 -3.20
C SER A 59 8.20 -12.62 -1.93
N PHE A 60 8.37 -11.44 -1.32
CA PHE A 60 7.76 -11.07 -0.05
C PHE A 60 6.54 -10.15 -0.20
N VAL A 61 6.29 -9.61 -1.40
CA VAL A 61 5.08 -8.82 -1.64
C VAL A 61 3.92 -9.79 -1.92
N PRO A 62 2.89 -9.82 -1.05
CA PRO A 62 1.76 -10.73 -1.20
C PRO A 62 0.97 -10.40 -2.48
N ARG A 63 0.44 -11.41 -3.17
CA ARG A 63 -0.38 -11.22 -4.38
C ARG A 63 -1.84 -11.60 -4.11
N PRO A 64 -2.82 -10.72 -4.37
CA PRO A 64 -4.22 -11.06 -4.18
C PRO A 64 -4.66 -12.10 -5.23
N ALA A 65 -5.39 -13.12 -4.79
CA ALA A 65 -5.82 -14.23 -5.65
C ALA A 65 -7.08 -13.91 -6.49
N GLY A 66 -7.72 -12.76 -6.28
CA GLY A 66 -9.05 -12.48 -6.86
C GLY A 66 -9.47 -11.03 -6.86
N GLY A 67 -8.63 -10.12 -7.39
CA GLY A 67 -8.97 -8.70 -7.56
C GLY A 67 -7.98 -7.75 -6.90
N PRO A 68 -8.30 -6.44 -6.84
CA PRO A 68 -7.45 -5.44 -6.22
C PRO A 68 -7.31 -5.66 -4.71
N ALA A 69 -6.21 -5.18 -4.13
CA ALA A 69 -5.95 -5.32 -2.69
C ALA A 69 -6.90 -4.42 -1.87
N SER A 70 -7.71 -5.02 -0.99
CA SER A 70 -8.53 -4.29 -0.01
C SER A 70 -7.72 -3.95 1.25
N VAL A 71 -8.23 -3.01 2.06
CA VAL A 71 -7.60 -2.64 3.34
C VAL A 71 -7.46 -3.84 4.26
N VAL A 72 -8.54 -4.61 4.43
CA VAL A 72 -8.57 -5.80 5.30
C VAL A 72 -7.54 -6.81 4.82
N TRP A 73 -7.56 -7.12 3.52
CA TRP A 73 -6.67 -8.13 2.96
C TRP A 73 -5.20 -7.69 3.09
N LEU A 74 -4.88 -6.47 2.66
CA LEU A 74 -3.50 -6.00 2.63
C LEU A 74 -2.91 -5.87 4.03
N SER A 75 -3.67 -5.34 4.99
CA SER A 75 -3.23 -5.22 6.38
C SER A 75 -2.94 -6.60 7.00
N MET A 76 -3.82 -7.58 6.80
CA MET A 76 -3.59 -8.95 7.26
C MET A 76 -2.36 -9.59 6.61
N GLN A 77 -2.17 -9.42 5.30
CA GLN A 77 -1.01 -10.00 4.62
C GLN A 77 0.31 -9.37 5.08
N LEU A 78 0.35 -8.04 5.23
CA LEU A 78 1.53 -7.33 5.71
C LEU A 78 1.84 -7.67 7.19
N ALA A 79 0.82 -7.96 8.00
CA ALA A 79 1.00 -8.48 9.35
C ALA A 79 1.57 -9.91 9.35
N GLY A 80 1.02 -10.80 8.53
CA GLY A 80 1.44 -12.21 8.46
C GLY A 80 2.86 -12.40 7.92
N VAL A 81 3.23 -11.69 6.84
CA VAL A 81 4.59 -11.72 6.27
C VAL A 81 5.57 -10.87 7.10
N GLY A 82 5.04 -9.86 7.79
CA GLY A 82 5.79 -8.88 8.55
C GLY A 82 6.41 -7.81 7.65
N TYR A 83 5.77 -6.64 7.55
CA TYR A 83 6.24 -5.52 6.72
C TYR A 83 7.72 -5.16 6.96
N ARG A 84 8.21 -5.24 8.20
CA ARG A 84 9.63 -4.99 8.52
C ARG A 84 10.59 -5.93 7.79
N ASN A 85 10.20 -7.17 7.52
CA ASN A 85 11.00 -8.12 6.76
C ASN A 85 11.04 -7.74 5.28
N ILE A 86 9.89 -7.33 4.73
CA ILE A 86 9.77 -6.80 3.36
C ILE A 86 10.67 -5.57 3.23
N GLN A 87 10.52 -4.60 4.14
CA GLN A 87 11.22 -3.32 4.13
C GLN A 87 12.74 -3.47 4.14
N LYS A 88 13.30 -4.45 4.88
CA LYS A 88 14.74 -4.77 4.88
C LYS A 88 15.28 -5.24 3.52
N LYS A 89 14.41 -5.72 2.62
CA LYS A 89 14.77 -6.20 1.28
C LYS A 89 14.49 -5.16 0.18
N LEU A 90 13.81 -4.07 0.51
CA LEU A 90 13.51 -2.98 -0.42
C LEU A 90 14.74 -2.10 -0.62
N SER A 91 14.91 -1.61 -1.84
CA SER A 91 15.87 -0.55 -2.15
C SER A 91 15.21 0.81 -1.95
N VAL A 92 15.90 1.74 -1.27
CA VAL A 92 15.42 3.12 -1.08
C VAL A 92 15.22 3.81 -2.44
N THR A 93 16.11 3.60 -3.40
CA THR A 93 16.00 4.18 -4.75
C THR A 93 14.77 3.67 -5.49
N CYS A 94 14.46 2.38 -5.34
CA CYS A 94 13.23 1.79 -5.87
C CYS A 94 11.99 2.36 -5.23
N ALA A 95 12.00 2.51 -3.90
CA ALA A 95 10.86 3.07 -3.17
C ALA A 95 10.62 4.52 -3.58
N LYS A 96 11.68 5.33 -3.70
CA LYS A 96 11.63 6.69 -4.24
C LYS A 96 10.96 6.74 -5.61
N LYS A 97 11.40 5.88 -6.54
CA LYS A 97 10.85 5.80 -7.89
C LYS A 97 9.37 5.39 -7.88
N ALA A 98 9.00 4.40 -7.08
CA ALA A 98 7.60 4.00 -6.91
C ALA A 98 6.75 5.16 -6.37
N VAL A 99 7.20 5.85 -5.31
CA VAL A 99 6.49 7.02 -4.78
C VAL A 99 6.29 8.09 -5.85
N GLN A 100 7.31 8.38 -6.65
CA GLN A 100 7.20 9.36 -7.74
C GLN A 100 6.19 8.94 -8.80
N ASN A 101 6.22 7.66 -9.21
CA ASN A 101 5.35 7.13 -10.25
C ASN A 101 3.87 7.14 -9.86
N PHE A 102 3.55 6.81 -8.60
CA PHE A 102 2.16 6.68 -8.12
C PHE A 102 1.67 7.87 -7.32
N ARG A 103 2.42 8.97 -7.24
CA ARG A 103 2.07 10.11 -6.38
C ARG A 103 0.65 10.63 -6.62
N SER A 104 0.30 10.86 -7.88
CA SER A 104 -1.01 11.39 -8.28
C SER A 104 -2.11 10.37 -7.99
N ASP A 105 -1.89 9.11 -8.31
CA ASP A 105 -2.85 8.03 -8.08
C ASP A 105 -3.14 7.83 -6.59
N PHE A 106 -2.08 7.88 -5.78
CA PHE A 106 -2.19 7.75 -4.33
C PHE A 106 -2.96 8.93 -3.73
N GLN A 107 -2.74 10.14 -4.23
CA GLN A 107 -3.48 11.32 -3.82
C GLN A 107 -4.96 11.22 -4.22
N LEU A 108 -5.28 10.81 -5.45
CA LEU A 108 -6.67 10.61 -5.90
C LEU A 108 -7.38 9.53 -5.08
N ALA A 109 -6.71 8.40 -4.85
CA ALA A 109 -7.22 7.33 -4.01
C ALA A 109 -7.51 7.81 -2.58
N SER A 110 -6.64 8.64 -1.99
CA SER A 110 -6.84 9.22 -0.65
C SER A 110 -8.05 10.17 -0.55
N MET A 111 -8.48 10.73 -1.68
CA MET A 111 -9.66 11.59 -1.77
C MET A 111 -10.96 10.80 -1.96
N GLY A 112 -10.89 9.46 -2.02
CA GLY A 112 -12.05 8.62 -2.31
C GLY A 112 -12.48 8.67 -3.78
N ALA A 113 -11.70 9.32 -4.65
CA ALA A 113 -11.81 9.15 -6.09
C ALA A 113 -11.22 7.78 -6.42
N SER A 114 -12.07 6.75 -6.31
CA SER A 114 -11.76 5.35 -6.54
C SER A 114 -10.84 5.18 -7.76
N ALA A 115 -9.85 4.31 -7.64
CA ALA A 115 -8.89 3.89 -8.67
C ALA A 115 -9.53 3.17 -9.89
N LEU A 116 -10.64 3.69 -10.41
CA LEU A 116 -11.28 3.25 -11.65
C LEU A 116 -10.39 3.48 -12.88
N GLN A 117 -9.32 4.28 -12.77
CA GLN A 117 -8.36 4.46 -13.86
C GLN A 117 -7.44 3.25 -14.10
N PHE A 118 -7.31 2.32 -13.14
CA PHE A 118 -6.44 1.15 -13.29
C PHE A 118 -7.15 -0.12 -13.79
N ALA A 119 -8.47 -0.10 -13.94
CA ALA A 119 -9.23 -1.18 -14.60
C ALA A 119 -9.09 -1.17 -16.14
N ARG A 120 -8.27 -0.27 -16.71
CA ARG A 120 -8.12 -0.08 -18.17
C ARG A 120 -7.00 -0.91 -18.80
N TRP A 121 -6.32 -1.77 -18.04
CA TRP A 121 -5.28 -2.66 -18.56
C TRP A 121 -5.50 -4.09 -18.03
N ALA A 122 -6.53 -4.73 -18.57
CA ALA A 122 -6.66 -6.19 -18.65
C ALA A 122 -6.66 -6.56 -20.14
#